data_AF-A0AAW2X5S2-F1
#
_entry.id   AF-A0AAW2X5S2-F1
#
_cell.length_a   1.000
_cell.length_b   1.000
_cell.length_c   1.000
_cell.angle_alpha   90.00
_cell.angle_beta   90.00
_cell.angle_gamma   90.00
#
_symmetry.space_group_name_H-M   'P 1'
#
loop_
_entity.id
_entity.type
_entity.pdbx_description
1 polymer ?
#
loop_
_entity_poly.entity_id
_entity_poly.type
_entity_poly.pdbx_seq_one_letter_code
_entity_poly.pdbx_strand_id
1 'polypeptide(L)' 'MRRDMEQMSIQIGLLQRAVSNAPVVAHDVGSRLRIPEPKAYGGARDAKEVENFLFDMEQYFLAANVEDEARKVSTAIM' A
#
# COMPACT_ATOMS: atom_id res chain seq x y z
N MET A 1 -23.00 27.34 -30.36
CA MET A 1 -21.55 27.49 -30.07
C MET A 1 -21.26 28.23 -28.77
N ARG A 2 -21.58 29.53 -28.61
CA ARG A 2 -21.24 30.25 -27.36
C ARG A 2 -21.95 29.68 -26.11
N ARG A 3 -23.26 29.44 -26.22
CA ARG A 3 -24.07 28.83 -25.14
C ARG A 3 -23.60 27.42 -24.78
N ASP A 4 -23.17 26.64 -25.77
CA ASP A 4 -22.71 25.26 -25.55
C ASP A 4 -21.37 25.24 -24.80
N MET A 5 -20.46 26.19 -25.10
CA MET A 5 -19.22 26.36 -24.35
C MET A 5 -19.45 26.83 -22.92
N GLU A 6 -20.39 27.75 -22.70
CA GLU A 6 -20.78 28.20 -21.37
C GLU A 6 -21.34 27.02 -20.54
N GLN A 7 -22.23 26.22 -21.13
CA GLN A 7 -22.79 25.04 -20.48
C GLN A 7 -21.69 24.01 -20.13
N MET A 8 -20.75 23.77 -21.03
CA MET A 8 -19.64 22.85 -20.80
C MET A 8 -18.69 23.35 -19.71
N SER A 9 -18.44 24.66 -19.62
CA SER A 9 -17.64 25.25 -18.54
C SER A 9 -18.29 25.06 -17.16
N ILE A 10 -19.62 25.18 -17.10
CA ILE A 10 -20.41 24.96 -15.87
C ILE A 10 -20.34 23.48 -15.46
N GLN A 11 -20.50 22.56 -16.41
CA GLN A 11 -20.41 21.12 -16.15
C GLN A 11 -19.04 20.71 -15.65
N ILE A 12 -17.96 21.24 -16.25
CA ILE A 12 -16.58 21.00 -15.81
C ILE A 12 -16.38 21.53 -14.39
N GLY A 13 -16.82 22.75 -14.10
CA GLY A 13 -16.71 23.32 -12.75
C GLY A 13 -17.49 22.53 -11.70
N LEU A 14 -18.67 22.01 -12.06
CA LEU A 14 -19.48 21.16 -11.18
C LEU A 14 -18.79 19.82 -10.91
N LEU A 15 -18.22 19.19 -11.94
CA LEU A 15 -17.50 17.93 -11.84
C LEU A 15 -16.22 18.09 -11.00
N GLN A 16 -15.44 19.15 -11.23
CA GLN A 16 -14.26 19.47 -10.44
C GLN A 16 -14.63 19.64 -8.96
N ARG A 17 -15.68 20.40 -8.67
CA ARG A 17 -16.16 20.58 -7.30
C ARG A 17 -16.67 19.29 -6.68
N ALA A 18 -17.34 18.44 -7.45
CA ALA A 18 -17.80 17.13 -7.00
C ALA A 18 -16.63 16.18 -6.70
N VAL A 19 -15.54 16.23 -7.47
CA VAL A 19 -14.32 15.45 -7.21
C VAL A 19 -13.56 15.99 -6.00
N SER A 20 -13.49 17.31 -5.82
CA SER A 20 -12.84 17.94 -4.66
C SER A 20 -13.64 17.78 -3.35
N ASN A 21 -14.98 17.77 -3.43
CA ASN A 21 -15.87 17.59 -2.27
C ASN A 21 -16.33 16.16 -2.08
N ALA A 22 -16.03 15.25 -3.02
CA ALA A 22 -16.15 13.84 -2.72
C ALA A 22 -15.35 13.62 -1.44
N PRO A 23 -15.91 12.94 -0.43
CA PRO A 23 -15.04 12.37 0.56
C PRO A 23 -13.99 11.64 -0.27
N VAL A 24 -12.72 11.95 -0.01
CA VAL A 24 -11.69 10.98 -0.33
C VAL A 24 -12.24 9.77 0.40
N VAL A 25 -12.87 8.86 -0.36
CA VAL A 25 -12.87 7.48 0.02
C VAL A 25 -11.37 7.30 0.06
N ALA A 26 -10.81 7.49 1.25
CA ALA A 26 -9.60 6.81 1.59
C ALA A 26 -10.01 5.43 1.14
N HIS A 27 -9.46 5.00 0.00
CA HIS A 27 -9.15 3.60 -0.14
C HIS A 27 -8.54 3.33 1.21
N ASP A 28 -9.35 2.72 2.05
CA ASP A 28 -8.99 2.42 3.40
C ASP A 28 -7.75 1.57 3.14
N VAL A 29 -6.56 2.15 3.28
CA VAL A 29 -5.27 1.50 2.99
C VAL A 29 -5.02 0.52 4.14
N GLY A 30 -6.06 -0.21 4.52
CA GLY A 30 -6.67 -0.05 5.84
C GLY A 30 -7.97 -0.84 5.93
N SER A 31 -8.55 -1.25 4.79
CA SER A 31 -9.07 -2.60 4.66
C SER A 31 -7.85 -3.49 4.85
N ARG A 32 -7.44 -3.62 6.11
CA ARG A 32 -6.30 -4.36 6.62
C ARG A 32 -6.59 -5.79 6.24
N LEU A 33 -6.29 -6.15 4.99
CA LEU A 33 -5.84 -7.47 4.65
C LEU A 33 -4.81 -7.76 5.74
N ARG A 34 -5.19 -8.62 6.68
CA ARG A 34 -4.27 -9.05 7.73
C ARG A 34 -3.15 -9.73 6.97
N ILE A 35 -2.04 -9.00 6.80
CA ILE A 35 -0.86 -9.53 6.16
C ILE A 35 -0.42 -10.67 7.07
N PRO A 36 -0.39 -11.91 6.56
CA PRO A 36 0.11 -13.02 7.36
C PRO A 36 1.53 -12.70 7.83
N GLU A 37 1.81 -12.94 9.10
CA GLU A 37 3.17 -12.80 9.61
C GLU A 37 4.09 -13.80 8.89
N PRO A 38 5.34 -13.41 8.58
CA PRO A 38 6.29 -14.29 7.92
C PRO A 38 6.70 -15.41 8.89
N LYS A 39 7.17 -16.51 8.33
CA LYS A 39 7.65 -17.64 9.14
C LYS A 39 8.98 -17.26 9.80
N ALA A 40 9.12 -17.56 11.09
CA ALA A 40 10.38 -17.41 11.81
C ALA A 40 11.48 -18.31 11.19
N TYR A 41 12.72 -17.84 11.25
CA TYR A 41 13.87 -18.60 10.77
C TYR A 41 14.11 -19.83 11.67
N GLY A 42 14.23 -21.03 11.08
CA GLY A 42 14.40 -22.27 11.85
C GLY A 42 15.83 -22.53 12.32
N GLY A 43 16.80 -21.72 11.88
CA GLY A 43 18.18 -21.78 12.36
C GLY A 43 19.03 -22.91 11.77
N ALA A 44 18.54 -23.65 10.77
CA ALA A 44 19.36 -24.69 10.15
C ALA A 44 20.44 -24.04 9.28
N ARG A 45 21.60 -24.69 9.22
CA ARG A 45 22.71 -24.29 8.34
C ARG A 45 22.45 -24.77 6.91
N ASP A 46 21.33 -24.33 6.35
CA ASP A 46 20.84 -24.66 5.03
C ASP A 46 20.67 -23.37 4.21
N ALA A 47 21.32 -23.30 3.05
CA ALA A 47 21.30 -22.09 2.21
C ALA A 47 19.89 -21.78 1.69
N LYS A 48 19.11 -22.80 1.36
CA LYS A 48 17.73 -22.64 0.88
C LYS A 48 16.83 -22.12 2.00
N GLU A 49 17.03 -22.54 3.24
CA GLU A 49 16.27 -21.99 4.37
C GLU A 49 16.53 -20.49 4.55
N VAL A 50 17.79 -20.07 4.46
CA VAL A 50 18.17 -18.65 4.54
C VAL A 50 17.56 -17.85 3.39
N GLU A 51 17.66 -18.36 2.16
CA GLU A 51 17.06 -17.70 0.98
C GLU A 51 15.54 -17.56 1.11
N ASN A 52 14.85 -18.60 1.55
CA ASN A 52 13.40 -18.56 1.74
C ASN A 52 12.99 -17.53 2.80
N PHE A 53 13.71 -17.48 3.93
CA PHE A 53 13.43 -16.52 5.00
C PHE A 53 13.59 -15.07 4.50
N LEU A 54 14.69 -14.78 3.81
CA LEU A 54 14.93 -13.44 3.26
C LEU A 54 13.84 -13.05 2.25
N PHE A 55 13.46 -13.96 1.35
CA PHE A 55 12.38 -13.74 0.39
C PHE A 55 11.04 -13.45 1.09
N ASP A 56 10.67 -14.25 2.10
CA ASP A 56 9.43 -14.05 2.85
C ASP A 56 9.40 -12.69 3.58
N MET A 57 10.53 -12.26 4.16
CA MET A 57 10.64 -10.97 4.84
C MET A 57 10.53 -9.79 3.86
N GLU A 58 11.16 -9.88 2.67
CA GLU A 58 11.05 -8.85 1.64
C GLU A 58 9.60 -8.68 1.17
N GLN A 59 8.90 -9.79 0.90
CA GLN A 59 7.50 -9.75 0.50
C GLN A 59 6.61 -9.20 1.63
N TYR A 60 6.89 -9.57 2.88
CA TYR A 60 6.17 -9.05 4.04
C TYR A 60 6.32 -7.54 4.17
N PHE A 61 7.53 -6.98 4.06
CA PHE A 61 7.74 -5.54 4.16
C PHE A 61 7.09 -4.76 3.02
N LEU A 62 7.12 -5.29 1.81
CA LEU A 62 6.43 -4.71 0.66
C LEU A 62 4.91 -4.70 0.89
N ALA A 63 4.34 -5.81 1.36
CA ALA A 63 2.91 -5.89 1.66
C ALA A 63 2.51 -4.98 2.84
N ALA A 64 3.37 -4.89 3.86
CA ALA A 64 3.12 -4.13 5.10
C ALA A 64 3.49 -2.64 5.00
N ASN A 65 3.97 -2.21 3.84
CA ASN A 65 4.45 -0.84 3.60
C ASN A 65 5.46 -0.37 4.66
N VAL A 66 6.34 -1.29 5.09
CA VAL A 66 7.40 -1.02 6.08
C VAL A 66 8.63 -0.57 5.32
N GLU A 67 8.83 0.74 5.22
CA GLU A 67 9.97 1.32 4.47
C GLU A 67 11.18 1.59 5.37
N ASP A 68 10.95 1.84 6.66
CA ASP A 68 12.00 2.18 7.62
C ASP A 68 12.90 0.98 7.95
N GLU A 69 14.19 1.11 7.67
CA GLU A 69 15.18 0.02 7.85
C GLU A 69 15.29 -0.44 9.30
N ALA A 70 15.22 0.47 10.28
CA ALA A 70 15.29 0.10 11.69
C ALA A 70 14.07 -0.75 12.09
N ARG A 71 12.88 -0.43 11.58
CA ARG A 71 11.67 -1.22 11.76
C ARG A 71 11.71 -2.55 11.01
N LYS A 72 12.29 -2.60 9.81
CA LYS A 72 12.52 -3.87 9.09
C LYS A 72 13.40 -4.80 9.93
N VAL A 73 14.55 -4.31 10.39
CA VAL A 73 15.47 -5.07 11.27
C VAL A 73 14.74 -5.51 12.53
N SER A 74 14.03 -4.61 13.23
CA SER A 74 13.29 -4.97 14.44
C SER A 74 12.24 -6.05 14.22
N THR A 75 11.66 -6.13 13.03
CA THR A 75 10.66 -7.15 12.67
C THR A 75 11.30 -8.48 12.30
N ALA A 76 12.47 -8.46 11.67
CA ALA A 76 13.21 -9.66 11.26
C ALA A 76 13.92 -10.39 12.43
N ILE A 77 13.89 -9.82 13.64
CA ILE A 77 14.50 -10.42 14.84
C ILE A 77 13.63 -11.54 15.45
N MET A 78 12.41 -11.75 14.93
CA MET A 78 11.50 -12.84 15.33
C MET A 78 12.12 -14.22 15.07
#